data_AF-A0A9E3XPX2-F1
#
_entry.id   AF-A0A9E3XPX2-F1
#
_cell.length_a   1.000
_cell.length_b   1.000
_cell.length_c   1.000
_cell.angle_alpha   90.00
_cell.angle_beta   90.00
_cell.angle_gamma   90.00
#
_symmetry.space_group_name_H-M   'P 1'
#
loop_
_entity.id
_entity.type
_entity.pdbx_description
1 polymer ?
#
loop_
_entity_poly.entity_id
_entity_poly.type
_entity_poly.pdbx_seq_one_letter_code
_entity_poly.pdbx_strand_id
1 'polypeptide(L)'
;GPMTRDVEDAATLLDVIAKPDPRDTTSVGPREPVRLDKSERLDGVRLGLPRQFMAEGIDPDVKAVVEENLRKAIELGAAVVDVDLPHAEYALAAYYLIAPA
;
A
#
# COMPACT_ATOMS: atom_id res chain seq x y z
N GLY A 1 12.11 -4.96 0.51
CA GLY A 1 11.35 -5.44 1.70
C GLY A 1 11.28 -6.96 1.68
N PRO A 2 10.75 -7.59 2.74
CA PRO A 2 10.60 -9.05 2.79
C PRO A 2 9.56 -9.53 1.77
N MET A 3 9.78 -10.72 1.20
CA MET A 3 8.82 -11.45 0.38
C MET A 3 8.52 -12.78 1.07
N THR A 4 7.26 -12.99 1.43
CA THR A 4 6.80 -14.11 2.27
C THR A 4 5.48 -14.65 1.72
N ARG A 5 5.01 -15.78 2.27
CA ARG A 5 3.75 -16.40 1.84
C ARG A 5 2.51 -15.81 2.51
N ASP A 6 2.69 -15.18 3.67
CA ASP A 6 1.63 -14.52 4.40
C ASP A 6 2.10 -13.21 5.04
N VAL A 7 1.13 -12.45 5.57
CA VAL A 7 1.32 -11.13 6.14
C VAL A 7 2.00 -11.18 7.50
N GLU A 8 1.83 -12.27 8.26
CA GLU A 8 2.44 -12.45 9.59
C GLU A 8 3.96 -12.64 9.49
N ASP A 9 4.41 -13.46 8.54
CA ASP A 9 5.82 -13.61 8.20
C ASP A 9 6.40 -12.28 7.67
N ALA A 10 5.67 -11.55 6.83
CA ALA A 10 6.12 -10.27 6.31
C ALA A 10 6.34 -9.26 7.43
N ALA A 11 5.38 -9.14 8.35
CA ALA A 11 5.45 -8.25 9.51
C ALA A 11 6.57 -8.65 10.46
N THR A 12 6.74 -9.94 10.72
CA THR A 12 7.78 -10.49 11.59
C THR A 12 9.17 -10.15 11.04
N LEU A 13 9.41 -10.44 9.76
CA LEU A 13 10.69 -10.11 9.13
C LEU A 13 10.93 -8.60 9.06
N LEU A 14 9.88 -7.81 8.78
CA LEU A 14 10.00 -6.35 8.75
C LEU A 14 10.37 -5.77 10.12
N ASP A 15 9.76 -6.26 11.22
CA ASP A 15 10.09 -5.81 12.59
C ASP A 15 11.56 -6.04 12.92
N VAL A 16 12.14 -7.12 12.40
CA VAL A 16 13.56 -7.46 12.59
C VAL A 16 14.48 -6.56 11.77
N ILE A 17 14.19 -6.34 10.48
CA ILE A 17 15.12 -5.63 9.58
C ILE A 17 14.98 -4.11 9.61
N ALA A 18 13.84 -3.56 10.04
CA ALA A 18 13.57 -2.12 9.98
C ALA A 18 14.19 -1.32 11.14
N LYS A 19 15.30 -1.75 11.75
CA LYS A 19 15.90 -1.00 12.88
C LYS A 19 16.73 0.20 12.37
N PRO A 20 16.84 1.29 13.16
CA PRO A 20 17.78 2.36 12.86
C PRO A 20 19.19 1.81 12.69
N ASP A 21 19.88 2.23 11.63
CA ASP A 21 21.29 1.89 11.39
C ASP A 21 22.15 3.15 11.57
N PRO A 22 23.06 3.23 12.56
CA PRO A 22 23.93 4.38 12.75
C PRO A 22 24.89 4.63 11.58
N ARG A 23 25.05 3.68 10.65
CA ARG A 23 25.84 3.84 9.43
C ARG A 23 25.04 4.35 8.24
N ASP A 24 23.71 4.45 8.36
CA ASP A 24 22.83 4.99 7.34
C ASP A 24 22.09 6.21 7.87
N THR A 25 22.53 7.40 7.45
CA THR A 25 21.92 8.67 7.85
C THR A 25 20.47 8.86 7.36
N THR A 26 20.02 8.02 6.42
CA THR A 26 18.63 8.03 5.91
C THR A 26 17.73 7.03 6.66
N SER A 27 18.31 6.19 7.53
CA SER A 27 17.57 5.22 8.34
C SER A 27 16.93 5.89 9.56
N VAL A 28 15.60 5.89 9.61
CA VAL A 28 14.82 6.49 10.71
C VAL A 28 14.20 5.46 11.66
N GLY A 29 14.15 4.18 11.26
CA GLY A 29 13.42 3.11 11.97
C GLY A 29 11.92 3.38 12.19
N PRO A 30 11.12 2.38 12.57
CA PRO A 30 9.72 2.59 12.89
C PRO A 30 9.60 3.22 14.29
N ARG A 31 8.58 4.07 14.46
CA ARG A 31 8.26 4.68 15.76
C ARG A 31 7.84 3.66 16.81
N GLU A 32 7.23 2.57 16.37
CA GLU A 32 6.75 1.46 17.19
C GLU A 32 7.12 0.12 16.53
N PRO A 33 7.21 -0.99 17.27
CA PRO A 33 7.41 -2.31 16.68
C PRO A 33 6.35 -2.60 15.60
N VAL A 34 6.74 -3.30 14.54
CA VAL A 34 5.76 -3.72 13.53
C VAL A 34 4.83 -4.75 14.17
N ARG A 35 3.55 -4.43 14.21
CA ARG A 35 2.49 -5.24 14.79
C ARG A 35 1.31 -5.28 13.83
N LEU A 36 0.78 -6.48 13.61
CA LEU A 36 -0.45 -6.63 12.85
C LEU A 36 -1.65 -6.39 13.75
N ASP A 37 -2.58 -5.60 13.24
CA ASP A 37 -3.94 -5.59 13.75
C ASP A 37 -4.59 -6.93 13.38
N LYS A 38 -5.19 -7.59 14.36
CA LYS A 38 -5.91 -8.86 14.19
C LYS A 38 -7.42 -8.65 14.10
N SER A 39 -7.88 -7.41 13.99
CA SER A 39 -9.28 -7.08 13.75
C SER A 39 -9.77 -7.73 12.45
N GLU A 40 -10.90 -8.44 12.55
CA GLU A 40 -11.61 -8.98 11.39
C GLU A 40 -12.54 -7.93 10.76
N ARG A 41 -12.61 -6.73 11.34
CA ARG A 41 -13.45 -5.61 10.90
C ARG A 41 -12.60 -4.41 10.52
N LEU A 42 -13.10 -3.62 9.59
CA LEU A 42 -12.50 -2.36 9.11
C LEU A 42 -13.34 -1.14 9.52
N ASP A 43 -14.16 -1.28 10.58
CA ASP A 43 -15.03 -0.21 11.06
C ASP A 43 -14.20 1.04 11.41
N GLY A 44 -14.54 2.18 10.79
CA GLY A 44 -13.81 3.45 10.97
C GLY A 44 -12.60 3.66 10.05
N VAL A 45 -12.20 2.66 9.27
CA VAL A 45 -11.13 2.79 8.27
C VAL A 45 -11.66 3.53 7.03
N ARG A 46 -10.89 4.48 6.50
CA ARG A 46 -11.17 5.19 5.25
C ARG A 46 -10.13 4.82 4.20
N LEU A 47 -10.56 4.22 3.09
CA LEU A 47 -9.72 3.80 1.98
C LEU A 47 -9.83 4.80 0.83
N GLY A 48 -8.75 5.51 0.52
CA GLY A 48 -8.68 6.42 -0.63
C GLY A 48 -8.43 5.64 -1.92
N LEU A 49 -9.33 5.75 -2.90
CA LEU A 49 -9.19 5.15 -4.23
C LEU A 49 -8.88 6.22 -5.28
N PRO A 50 -7.63 6.27 -5.81
CA PRO A 50 -7.29 7.13 -6.94
C PRO A 50 -7.97 6.61 -8.21
N ARG A 51 -9.03 7.26 -8.66
CA ARG A 51 -9.82 6.80 -9.81
C ARG A 51 -9.01 6.74 -11.10
N GLN A 52 -7.97 7.58 -11.22
CA GLN A 52 -7.04 7.57 -12.34
C GLN A 52 -6.37 6.20 -12.56
N PHE A 53 -6.16 5.41 -11.50
CA PHE A 53 -5.54 4.08 -11.62
C PHE A 53 -6.53 2.97 -11.99
N MET A 54 -7.83 3.26 -12.02
CA MET A 54 -8.89 2.35 -12.49
C MET A 54 -9.34 2.66 -13.93
N ALA A 55 -8.57 3.50 -14.63
CA ALA A 55 -8.80 3.95 -16.00
C ALA A 55 -8.38 2.88 -17.03
N GLU A 56 -8.29 3.27 -18.31
CA GLU A 56 -7.90 2.38 -19.41
C GLU A 56 -6.47 1.84 -19.26
N GLY A 57 -6.24 0.62 -19.74
CA GLY A 57 -4.93 -0.06 -19.71
C GLY A 57 -4.76 -1.07 -18.57
N ILE A 58 -5.68 -1.11 -17.60
CA ILE A 58 -5.77 -2.21 -16.64
C ILE A 58 -6.40 -3.44 -17.31
N ASP A 59 -5.85 -4.62 -17.02
CA ASP A 59 -6.47 -5.88 -17.42
C ASP A 59 -7.87 -6.01 -16.80
N PRO A 60 -8.91 -6.38 -17.57
CA PRO A 60 -10.28 -6.47 -17.06
C PRO A 60 -10.45 -7.40 -15.86
N ASP A 61 -9.72 -8.52 -15.81
CA ASP A 61 -9.81 -9.48 -14.71
C ASP A 61 -9.19 -8.91 -13.44
N VAL A 62 -8.06 -8.19 -13.58
CA VAL A 62 -7.44 -7.47 -12.46
C VAL A 62 -8.38 -6.40 -11.92
N LYS A 63 -9.01 -5.61 -12.81
CA LYS A 63 -9.98 -4.58 -12.41
C LYS A 63 -11.14 -5.18 -11.63
N ALA A 64 -11.69 -6.30 -12.12
CA ALA A 64 -12.79 -6.98 -11.46
C ALA A 64 -12.43 -7.45 -10.04
N VAL A 65 -11.24 -8.04 -9.87
CA VAL A 65 -10.74 -8.49 -8.56
C VAL A 65 -10.54 -7.31 -7.61
N VAL A 66 -10.00 -6.17 -8.07
CA VAL A 66 -9.85 -4.98 -7.23
C VAL A 66 -11.23 -4.48 -6.78
N GLU A 67 -12.19 -4.38 -7.69
CA GLU A 67 -13.56 -3.95 -7.34
C GLU A 67 -14.24 -4.90 -6.36
N GLU A 68 -14.08 -6.22 -6.51
CA GLU A 68 -14.57 -7.21 -5.56
C GLU A 68 -14.00 -7.00 -4.16
N ASN A 69 -12.68 -6.79 -4.05
CA ASN A 69 -12.03 -6.55 -2.77
C ASN A 69 -12.44 -5.22 -2.13
N LEU A 70 -12.72 -4.18 -2.93
CA LEU A 70 -13.29 -2.93 -2.44
C LEU A 70 -14.70 -3.14 -1.86
N ARG A 71 -15.55 -3.92 -2.53
CA ARG A 71 -16.89 -4.28 -2.00
C ARG A 71 -16.76 -5.03 -0.66
N LYS A 72 -15.86 -6.03 -0.60
CA LYS A 72 -15.59 -6.76 0.64
C LYS A 72 -15.08 -5.85 1.76
N ALA A 73 -14.22 -4.88 1.47
CA ALA A 73 -13.77 -3.92 2.47
C ALA A 73 -14.93 -3.08 3.03
N ILE A 74 -15.87 -2.67 2.17
CA ILE A 74 -17.10 -1.96 2.58
C ILE A 74 -17.97 -2.84 3.47
N GLU A 75 -18.17 -4.12 3.12
CA GLU A 75 -18.90 -5.08 3.96
C GLU A 75 -18.25 -5.28 5.34
N LEU A 76 -16.93 -5.20 5.40
CA LEU A 76 -16.15 -5.24 6.63
C LEU A 76 -16.18 -3.92 7.42
N GLY A 77 -16.81 -2.86 6.91
CA GLY A 77 -17.04 -1.60 7.63
C GLY A 77 -16.17 -0.43 7.19
N ALA A 78 -15.32 -0.60 6.17
CA ALA A 78 -14.51 0.48 5.64
C ALA A 78 -15.36 1.46 4.82
N ALA A 79 -14.98 2.73 4.83
CA ALA A 79 -15.48 3.73 3.88
C ALA A 79 -14.49 3.88 2.72
N VAL A 80 -14.92 3.59 1.49
CA VAL A 80 -14.12 3.88 0.29
C VAL A 80 -14.42 5.29 -0.18
N VAL A 81 -13.39 6.11 -0.35
CA VAL A 81 -13.51 7.50 -0.78
C VAL A 81 -12.68 7.72 -2.04
N ASP A 82 -13.26 8.39 -3.02
CA ASP A 82 -12.54 8.76 -4.23
C ASP A 82 -11.53 9.87 -3.89
N VAL A 83 -10.29 9.69 -4.36
CA VAL A 83 -9.24 10.69 -4.22
C VAL A 83 -8.69 11.07 -5.58
N ASP A 84 -8.34 12.34 -5.73
CA ASP A 84 -7.73 12.88 -6.93
C ASP A 84 -6.23 13.03 -6.73
N LEU A 85 -5.43 12.42 -7.63
CA LEU A 85 -3.98 12.56 -7.67
C LEU A 85 -3.57 13.25 -8.98
N PRO A 86 -3.66 14.59 -9.07
CA PRO A 86 -3.56 15.33 -10.33
C PRO A 86 -2.20 15.24 -11.03
N HIS A 87 -1.15 14.79 -10.33
CA HIS A 87 0.20 14.66 -10.89
C HIS A 87 0.63 13.20 -11.06
N ALA A 88 -0.25 12.23 -10.83
CA ALA A 88 0.09 10.80 -10.87
C ALA A 88 0.59 10.36 -12.26
N GLU A 89 0.09 10.98 -13.34
CA GLU A 89 0.54 10.69 -14.71
C GLU A 89 2.04 10.98 -14.93
N TYR A 90 2.62 11.92 -14.17
CA TYR A 90 4.03 12.29 -14.29
C TYR A 90 4.96 11.38 -13.48
N ALA A 91 4.43 10.46 -12.66
CA ALA A 91 5.24 9.66 -11.75
C ALA A 91 6.31 8.83 -12.49
N LEU A 92 5.96 8.23 -13.62
CA LEU A 92 6.91 7.43 -14.41
C LEU A 92 7.99 8.30 -15.07
N ALA A 93 7.61 9.46 -15.61
CA ALA A 93 8.56 10.40 -16.21
C ALA A 93 9.54 10.95 -15.16
N ALA A 94 9.03 11.34 -13.99
CA ALA A 94 9.84 11.80 -12.87
C ALA A 94 10.79 10.69 -12.38
N TYR A 95 10.32 9.44 -12.32
CA TYR A 95 11.16 8.30 -11.96
C TYR A 95 12.36 8.14 -12.89
N TYR A 96 12.15 8.16 -14.21
CA TYR A 96 13.25 8.03 -15.18
C TYR A 96 14.21 9.24 -15.21
N LEU A 97 13.78 10.40 -14.72
CA LEU A 97 14.66 11.55 -14.54
C LEU A 97 15.56 11.41 -13.30
N ILE A 98 15.00 10.92 -12.18
CA ILE A 98 15.71 10.78 -10.90
C ILE A 98 16.62 9.55 -10.90
N ALA A 99 16.10 8.43 -11.39
CA ALA A 99 16.78 7.13 -11.46
C ALA A 99 16.88 6.69 -12.92
N PRO A 100 17.73 7.35 -13.72
CA PRO A 100 17.97 6.92 -15.10
C PRO A 100 18.59 5.52 -15.11
N ALA A 101 18.11 4.68 -16.03
CA ALA A 101 18.58 3.31 -16.23
C ALA A 101 20.02 3.23 -16.76
#